data_AF-A0A1B6VGT4-F1
#
_entry.id   AF-A0A1B6VGT4-F1
#
_cell.length_a   1.000
_cell.length_b   1.000
_cell.length_c   1.000
_cell.angle_alpha   90.00
_cell.angle_beta   90.00
_cell.angle_gamma   90.00
#
_symmetry.space_group_name_H-M   'P 1'
#
loop_
_entity.id
_entity.type
_entity.pdbx_description
1 polymer ?
#
loop_
_entity_poly.entity_id
_entity_poly.type
_entity_poly.pdbx_seq_one_letter_code
_entity_poly.pdbx_strand_id
1 'polypeptide(L)'
;MPEKVREDVCSLVLRNAHAFRGFFPRSCTTGGEDWVDWLELKPEGLFCVPGAFYIDPLQPVAHAVITHGHSDHARPGHELVTGTPETLAIMRLRMGEGRAGQAQQALAYGEVISIGDVQLWLAPAGHVLGSAQVVMEYRRQRAVVSGDYKRAPDPTCVPFEVVPCDLFVTEATFGLPVFRLPDPAHEIAKLLHDVRLFPERTHVVGCYALGKCQRLIALLREGGYHDPLWLHGALLPMCNLYESFGISLGELRSATAAKKGEMRGGIVLAPPSAIADRWARRLPDPVVCLASGWMHVRQRAKARGVELPVVISDHADWDALLETCQATGAKEIWVTHGREDALIYALGKMQIRGRALRLLGYEEEDEQAEQEVSA
;
A
#
# COMPACT_ATOMS: atom_id res chain seq x y z
N MET A 1 -2.61 39.78 47.03
CA MET A 1 -3.61 39.74 45.96
C MET A 1 -2.97 39.15 44.70
N PRO A 2 -3.07 37.82 44.51
CA PRO A 2 -2.69 37.14 43.28
C PRO A 2 -3.89 36.40 42.64
N GLU A 3 -3.66 35.79 41.47
CA GLU A 3 -4.52 34.79 40.82
C GLU A 3 -5.95 35.22 40.43
N LYS A 4 -6.08 35.74 39.21
CA LYS A 4 -7.22 35.44 38.33
C LYS A 4 -6.86 35.85 36.91
N VAL A 5 -7.47 35.15 35.95
CA VAL A 5 -7.22 35.22 34.49
C VAL A 5 -6.08 34.29 34.01
N ARG A 6 -6.26 32.98 34.26
CA ARG A 6 -5.78 31.91 33.39
C ARG A 6 -6.52 30.60 33.68
N GLU A 7 -7.85 30.62 33.58
CA GLU A 7 -8.63 29.38 33.79
C GLU A 7 -10.03 29.34 33.13
N ASP A 8 -10.24 30.04 32.00
CA ASP A 8 -11.58 30.15 31.37
C ASP A 8 -11.69 29.62 29.94
N VAL A 9 -10.82 28.70 29.50
CA VAL A 9 -11.01 28.04 28.18
C VAL A 9 -10.92 26.50 28.25
N CYS A 10 -10.53 25.91 29.39
CA CYS A 10 -10.44 24.45 29.53
C CYS A 10 -11.67 23.76 30.14
N SER A 11 -12.71 24.48 30.58
CA SER A 11 -13.87 23.87 31.27
C SER A 11 -15.15 23.78 30.44
N LEU A 12 -15.15 24.24 29.17
CA LEU A 12 -16.35 24.23 28.32
C LEU A 12 -16.40 23.08 27.29
N VAL A 13 -15.39 22.21 27.23
CA VAL A 13 -15.35 21.07 26.30
C VAL A 13 -15.56 19.72 27.00
N LEU A 14 -15.60 19.68 28.34
CA LEU A 14 -15.73 18.44 29.12
C LEU A 14 -17.04 18.29 29.91
N ARG A 15 -18.07 19.08 29.59
CA ARG A 15 -19.43 18.89 30.14
C ARG A 15 -20.48 18.88 29.04
N ASN A 16 -20.41 17.89 28.16
CA ASN A 16 -21.56 17.42 27.36
C ASN A 16 -21.42 15.96 26.90
N ALA A 17 -20.57 15.18 27.57
CA ALA A 17 -20.55 13.73 27.45
C ALA A 17 -21.49 13.15 28.52
N HIS A 18 -22.80 13.22 28.32
CA HIS A 18 -23.86 12.38 28.93
C HIS A 18 -25.26 12.99 28.67
N ALA A 19 -25.66 13.09 27.40
CA ALA A 19 -27.05 13.40 27.05
C ALA A 19 -27.43 13.00 25.61
N PHE A 20 -27.03 11.82 25.13
CA PHE A 20 -27.63 11.20 23.94
C PHE A 20 -27.68 9.68 24.11
N ARG A 21 -28.52 9.23 25.06
CA ARG A 21 -29.07 7.88 25.07
C ARG A 21 -30.53 8.01 24.68
N GLY A 22 -30.87 7.60 23.46
CA GLY A 22 -32.25 7.50 23.03
C GLY A 22 -32.47 7.86 21.57
N PHE A 23 -31.99 7.01 20.66
CA PHE A 23 -32.70 6.56 19.45
C PHE A 23 -31.73 5.65 18.70
N PHE A 24 -31.84 4.33 18.88
CA PHE A 24 -31.32 3.39 17.89
C PHE A 24 -32.33 3.42 16.74
N PRO A 25 -31.98 3.89 15.53
CA PRO A 25 -32.78 3.56 14.37
C PRO A 25 -32.58 2.07 14.13
N ARG A 26 -33.69 1.32 14.16
CA ARG A 26 -33.77 -0.01 13.57
C ARG A 26 -33.10 0.01 12.19
N SER A 27 -32.38 -1.06 11.89
CA SER A 27 -31.84 -1.37 10.57
C SER A 27 -32.76 -0.87 9.46
N CYS A 28 -32.34 0.20 8.80
CA CYS A 28 -32.90 0.57 7.51
C CYS A 28 -32.35 -0.43 6.50
N THR A 29 -33.00 -1.59 6.40
CA THR A 29 -32.99 -2.39 5.17
C THR A 29 -33.68 -1.54 4.10
N THR A 30 -32.90 -0.66 3.49
CA THR A 30 -33.29 -0.06 2.22
C THR A 30 -33.21 -1.19 1.20
N GLY A 31 -34.36 -1.62 0.70
CA GLY A 31 -34.48 -2.59 -0.38
C GLY A 31 -33.96 -1.99 -1.68
N GLY A 32 -32.65 -1.94 -1.84
CA GLY A 32 -31.99 -1.96 -3.14
C GLY A 32 -31.43 -3.37 -3.33
N GLU A 33 -31.70 -4.00 -4.47
CA GLU A 33 -31.07 -5.25 -4.84
C GLU A 33 -29.55 -5.11 -4.63
N ASP A 34 -28.96 -5.93 -3.77
CA ASP A 34 -27.50 -6.03 -3.67
C ASP A 34 -27.02 -6.61 -5.00
N TRP A 35 -26.24 -5.81 -5.75
CA TRP A 35 -25.87 -6.16 -7.14
C TRP A 35 -24.99 -7.40 -7.19
N VAL A 36 -24.24 -7.67 -6.12
CA VAL A 36 -23.43 -8.87 -5.94
C VAL A 36 -23.73 -9.41 -4.55
N ASP A 37 -24.47 -10.52 -4.50
CA ASP A 37 -24.94 -11.19 -3.27
C ASP A 37 -24.08 -12.42 -2.88
N TRP A 38 -23.05 -12.72 -3.68
CA TRP A 38 -22.22 -13.92 -3.56
C TRP A 38 -20.82 -13.66 -3.00
N LEU A 39 -20.53 -12.39 -2.64
CA LEU A 39 -19.38 -11.99 -1.86
C LEU A 39 -19.82 -11.62 -0.44
N GLU A 40 -19.26 -12.31 0.55
CA GLU A 40 -19.60 -12.14 1.96
C GLU A 40 -18.38 -11.72 2.75
N LEU A 41 -18.59 -10.87 3.75
CA LEU A 41 -17.56 -10.57 4.73
C LEU A 41 -17.63 -11.59 5.87
N LYS A 42 -16.52 -12.28 6.12
CA LYS A 42 -16.33 -13.23 7.22
C LYS A 42 -15.18 -12.77 8.14
N PRO A 43 -15.02 -13.34 9.35
CA PRO A 43 -13.92 -12.99 10.25
C PRO A 43 -12.54 -13.14 9.62
N GLU A 44 -12.37 -14.08 8.70
CA GLU A 44 -11.10 -14.32 8.00
C GLU A 44 -10.85 -13.31 6.86
N GLY A 45 -11.88 -12.66 6.33
CA GLY A 45 -11.77 -11.72 5.20
C GLY A 45 -12.94 -11.77 4.23
N LEU A 46 -12.72 -11.25 3.02
CA LEU A 46 -13.71 -11.26 1.95
C LEU A 46 -13.80 -12.66 1.31
N PHE A 47 -14.98 -13.27 1.38
CA PHE A 47 -15.23 -14.65 0.97
C PHE A 47 -16.09 -14.73 -0.29
N CYS A 48 -15.62 -15.47 -1.29
CA CYS A 48 -16.41 -15.83 -2.45
C CYS A 48 -17.18 -17.13 -2.18
N VAL A 49 -18.50 -17.02 -1.98
CA VAL A 49 -19.36 -18.16 -1.63
C VAL A 49 -19.37 -19.26 -2.70
N PRO A 50 -19.66 -18.97 -3.98
CA PRO A 50 -19.74 -20.02 -5.02
C PRO A 50 -18.38 -20.64 -5.39
N GLY A 51 -17.27 -19.95 -5.10
CA GLY A 51 -15.92 -20.46 -5.32
C GLY A 51 -15.28 -21.07 -4.07
N ALA A 52 -15.86 -20.86 -2.89
CA ALA A 52 -15.33 -21.31 -1.60
C ALA A 52 -13.86 -20.88 -1.31
N PHE A 53 -13.47 -19.67 -1.72
CA PHE A 53 -12.15 -19.10 -1.47
C PHE A 53 -12.23 -17.71 -0.86
N TYR A 54 -11.14 -17.27 -0.23
CA TYR A 54 -11.00 -15.92 0.33
C TYR A 54 -10.06 -15.08 -0.52
N ILE A 55 -10.30 -13.76 -0.55
CA ILE A 55 -9.39 -12.79 -1.13
C ILE A 55 -8.65 -12.09 0.01
N ASP A 56 -7.31 -12.09 -0.05
CA ASP A 56 -6.42 -11.51 0.97
C ASP A 56 -6.84 -11.80 2.43
N PRO A 57 -7.04 -13.08 2.80
CA PRO A 57 -7.50 -13.44 4.13
C PRO A 57 -6.48 -13.07 5.21
N LEU A 58 -6.99 -12.55 6.33
CA LEU A 58 -6.23 -12.15 7.52
C LEU A 58 -5.79 -13.34 8.38
N GLN A 59 -6.40 -14.51 8.16
CA GLN A 59 -6.14 -15.74 8.92
C GLN A 59 -5.91 -16.93 7.98
N PRO A 60 -5.25 -18.01 8.43
CA PRO A 60 -5.11 -19.24 7.66
C PRO A 60 -6.48 -19.78 7.19
N VAL A 61 -6.57 -20.17 5.91
CA VAL A 61 -7.78 -20.69 5.27
C VAL A 61 -7.43 -21.80 4.28
N ALA A 62 -8.43 -22.57 3.84
CA ALA A 62 -8.25 -23.64 2.87
C ALA A 62 -7.82 -23.12 1.49
N HIS A 63 -8.41 -22.01 1.01
CA HIS A 63 -8.04 -21.42 -0.29
C HIS A 63 -7.98 -19.89 -0.19
N ALA A 64 -6.78 -19.35 -0.35
CA ALA A 64 -6.51 -17.92 -0.41
C ALA A 64 -6.14 -17.50 -1.83
N VAL A 65 -6.82 -16.49 -2.37
CA VAL A 65 -6.42 -15.78 -3.59
C VAL A 65 -5.78 -14.47 -3.15
N ILE A 66 -4.51 -14.30 -3.48
CA ILE A 66 -3.68 -13.20 -2.98
C ILE A 66 -3.47 -12.16 -4.07
N THR A 67 -3.86 -10.91 -3.81
CA THR A 67 -3.68 -9.78 -4.73
C THR A 67 -2.20 -9.47 -4.92
N HIS A 68 -1.45 -9.40 -3.82
CA HIS A 68 -0.02 -9.09 -3.86
C HIS A 68 0.72 -9.49 -2.57
N GLY A 69 2.05 -9.42 -2.63
CA GLY A 69 2.92 -9.97 -1.60
C GLY A 69 3.24 -9.08 -0.39
N HIS A 70 2.46 -8.04 -0.04
CA HIS A 70 2.63 -7.30 1.24
C HIS A 70 2.08 -8.07 2.45
N SER A 71 2.41 -7.65 3.68
CA SER A 71 2.14 -8.43 4.92
C SER A 71 0.68 -8.48 5.30
N ASP A 72 0.03 -7.36 5.08
CA ASP A 72 -1.37 -7.05 5.30
C ASP A 72 -2.28 -7.89 4.38
N HIS A 73 -1.82 -8.19 3.16
CA HIS A 73 -2.57 -8.99 2.18
C HIS A 73 -2.18 -10.47 2.17
N ALA A 74 -0.87 -10.76 2.15
CA ALA A 74 -0.36 -12.12 2.09
C ALA A 74 0.02 -12.59 3.50
N ARG A 75 -0.80 -13.46 4.09
CA ARG A 75 -0.55 -14.07 5.39
C ARG A 75 0.00 -15.52 5.23
N PRO A 76 0.73 -16.05 6.23
CA PRO A 76 1.23 -17.41 6.16
C PRO A 76 0.16 -18.44 6.56
N GLY A 77 0.37 -19.71 6.16
CA GLY A 77 -0.33 -20.86 6.73
C GLY A 77 -1.59 -21.33 6.01
N HIS A 78 -1.93 -20.76 4.85
CA HIS A 78 -3.03 -21.25 4.01
C HIS A 78 -2.74 -22.65 3.44
N GLU A 79 -3.77 -23.43 3.11
CA GLU A 79 -3.60 -24.73 2.46
C GLU A 79 -3.26 -24.56 0.98
N LEU A 80 -4.14 -23.91 0.20
CA LEU A 80 -3.91 -23.53 -1.19
C LEU A 80 -3.81 -22.01 -1.33
N VAL A 81 -2.76 -21.54 -2.01
CA VAL A 81 -2.59 -20.12 -2.36
C VAL A 81 -2.59 -19.96 -3.87
N THR A 82 -3.52 -19.17 -4.40
CA THR A 82 -3.54 -18.74 -5.81
C THR A 82 -3.04 -17.30 -5.91
N GLY A 83 -2.15 -17.02 -6.84
CA GLY A 83 -1.61 -15.68 -7.07
C GLY A 83 -0.70 -15.64 -8.29
N THR A 84 -0.21 -14.46 -8.66
CA THR A 84 0.77 -14.34 -9.74
C THR A 84 2.07 -15.08 -9.39
N PRO A 85 2.83 -15.59 -10.38
CA PRO A 85 4.12 -16.23 -10.14
C PRO A 85 5.05 -15.39 -9.24
N GLU A 86 5.06 -14.08 -9.47
CA GLU A 86 5.82 -13.06 -8.74
C GLU A 86 5.35 -12.93 -7.29
N THR A 87 4.04 -12.80 -7.05
CA THR A 87 3.47 -12.72 -5.70
C THR A 87 3.80 -13.97 -4.89
N LEU A 88 3.68 -15.15 -5.50
CA LEU A 88 4.04 -16.40 -4.84
C LEU A 88 5.54 -16.47 -4.51
N ALA A 89 6.40 -15.94 -5.38
CA ALA A 89 7.85 -15.86 -5.12
C ALA A 89 8.17 -14.89 -3.98
N ILE A 90 7.48 -13.74 -3.91
CA ILE A 90 7.58 -12.79 -2.81
C ILE A 90 7.15 -13.44 -1.49
N MET A 91 6.04 -14.17 -1.48
CA MET A 91 5.57 -14.90 -0.29
C MET A 91 6.61 -15.91 0.19
N ARG A 92 7.19 -16.71 -0.72
CA ARG A 92 8.26 -17.67 -0.38
C ARG A 92 9.48 -16.96 0.21
N LEU A 93 9.91 -15.83 -0.38
CA LEU A 93 11.05 -15.06 0.12
C LEU A 93 10.80 -14.50 1.53
N ARG A 94 9.60 -13.93 1.78
CA ARG A 94 9.28 -13.28 3.05
C ARG A 94 9.00 -14.28 4.18
N MET A 95 8.30 -15.36 3.86
CA MET A 95 7.72 -16.25 4.88
C MET A 95 8.44 -17.59 4.97
N GLY A 96 9.23 -17.97 3.96
CA GLY A 96 9.77 -19.31 3.75
C GLY A 96 8.79 -20.23 3.03
N GLU A 97 9.31 -21.18 2.25
CA GLU A 97 8.50 -22.08 1.40
C GLU A 97 7.41 -22.81 2.19
N GLY A 98 7.74 -23.37 3.36
CA GLY A 98 6.80 -24.12 4.19
C GLY A 98 5.68 -23.30 4.84
N ARG A 99 5.69 -21.97 4.71
CA ARG A 99 4.64 -21.09 5.27
C ARG A 99 3.90 -20.28 4.21
N ALA A 100 4.35 -20.29 2.96
CA ALA A 100 3.79 -19.51 1.86
C ALA A 100 2.57 -20.19 1.17
N GLY A 101 1.93 -21.14 1.84
CA GLY A 101 0.92 -22.04 1.28
C GLY A 101 1.42 -23.48 1.22
N GLN A 102 0.62 -24.45 1.65
CA GLN A 102 1.00 -25.88 1.52
C GLN A 102 1.07 -26.30 0.05
N ALA A 103 0.17 -25.76 -0.77
CA ALA A 103 0.17 -25.81 -2.21
C ALA A 103 0.05 -24.39 -2.78
N GLN A 104 0.67 -24.16 -3.93
CA GLN A 104 0.60 -22.88 -4.64
C GLN A 104 0.13 -23.10 -6.08
N GLN A 105 -0.82 -22.30 -6.52
CA GLN A 105 -1.32 -22.24 -7.89
C GLN A 105 -0.92 -20.89 -8.49
N ALA A 106 0.13 -20.91 -9.32
CA ALA A 106 0.50 -19.72 -10.09
C ALA A 106 -0.56 -19.47 -11.17
N LEU A 107 -0.97 -18.21 -11.31
CA LEU A 107 -1.92 -17.78 -12.32
C LEU A 107 -1.37 -16.54 -13.03
N ALA A 108 -1.09 -16.65 -14.33
CA ALA A 108 -0.58 -15.52 -15.10
C ALA A 108 -1.70 -14.48 -15.33
N TYR A 109 -1.32 -13.23 -15.60
CA TYR A 109 -2.30 -12.20 -15.94
C TYR A 109 -3.14 -12.61 -17.15
N GLY A 110 -4.47 -12.45 -17.04
CA GLY A 110 -5.43 -12.82 -18.08
C GLY A 110 -5.68 -14.32 -18.25
N GLU A 111 -4.94 -15.19 -17.56
CA GLU A 111 -5.25 -16.62 -17.53
C GLU A 111 -6.51 -16.85 -16.68
N VAL A 112 -7.49 -17.57 -17.24
CA VAL A 112 -8.79 -17.80 -16.61
C VAL A 112 -8.85 -19.22 -16.08
N ILE A 113 -9.21 -19.36 -14.81
CA ILE A 113 -9.51 -20.64 -14.16
C ILE A 113 -10.95 -20.68 -13.67
N SER A 114 -11.49 -21.89 -13.54
CA SER A 114 -12.79 -22.12 -12.89
C SER A 114 -12.56 -22.64 -11.47
N ILE A 115 -13.13 -21.96 -10.48
CA ILE A 115 -13.17 -22.41 -9.08
C ILE A 115 -14.64 -22.49 -8.68
N GLY A 116 -15.15 -23.72 -8.52
CA GLY A 116 -16.60 -23.94 -8.43
C GLY A 116 -17.29 -23.42 -9.69
N ASP A 117 -18.31 -22.57 -9.50
CA ASP A 117 -19.04 -21.93 -10.59
C ASP A 117 -18.48 -20.55 -11.00
N VAL A 118 -17.35 -20.13 -10.41
CA VAL A 118 -16.75 -18.80 -10.61
C VAL A 118 -15.64 -18.89 -11.64
N GLN A 119 -15.67 -18.00 -12.65
CA GLN A 119 -14.51 -17.74 -13.49
C GLN A 119 -13.63 -16.72 -12.78
N LEU A 120 -12.35 -17.04 -12.57
CA LEU A 120 -11.39 -16.18 -11.89
C LEU A 120 -10.17 -15.95 -12.77
N TRP A 121 -9.71 -14.69 -12.84
CA TRP A 121 -8.42 -14.33 -13.42
C TRP A 121 -7.82 -13.14 -12.68
N LEU A 122 -6.53 -12.89 -12.96
CA LEU A 122 -5.78 -11.77 -12.40
C LEU A 122 -5.56 -10.71 -13.47
N ALA A 123 -5.83 -9.45 -13.13
CA ALA A 123 -5.50 -8.29 -13.98
C ALA A 123 -4.43 -7.43 -13.30
N PRO A 124 -3.53 -6.75 -14.01
CA PRO A 124 -2.48 -5.93 -13.39
C PRO A 124 -3.02 -4.81 -12.47
N ALA A 125 -2.42 -4.65 -11.28
CA ALA A 125 -2.76 -3.59 -10.33
C ALA A 125 -1.76 -2.42 -10.29
N GLY A 126 -0.58 -2.54 -10.92
CA GLY A 126 0.41 -1.45 -10.94
C GLY A 126 1.07 -1.11 -9.60
N HIS A 127 0.75 -1.81 -8.50
CA HIS A 127 1.24 -1.48 -7.16
C HIS A 127 2.69 -1.89 -6.93
N VAL A 128 2.98 -3.18 -6.99
CA VAL A 128 4.31 -3.80 -6.85
C VAL A 128 4.48 -4.94 -7.85
N LEU A 129 5.69 -5.51 -7.98
CA LEU A 129 5.93 -6.70 -8.79
C LEU A 129 4.91 -7.81 -8.46
N GLY A 130 4.20 -8.29 -9.47
CA GLY A 130 3.17 -9.32 -9.32
C GLY A 130 1.81 -8.86 -8.81
N SER A 131 1.66 -7.59 -8.42
CA SER A 131 0.38 -7.11 -7.87
C SER A 131 -0.76 -7.23 -8.88
N ALA A 132 -1.90 -7.73 -8.41
CA ALA A 132 -3.02 -8.09 -9.24
C ALA A 132 -4.35 -7.70 -8.61
N GLN A 133 -5.27 -7.28 -9.47
CA GLN A 133 -6.69 -7.24 -9.20
C GLN A 133 -7.25 -8.66 -9.37
N VAL A 134 -8.03 -9.12 -8.39
CA VAL A 134 -8.74 -10.40 -8.47
C VAL A 134 -10.07 -10.15 -9.17
N VAL A 135 -10.21 -10.68 -10.40
CA VAL A 135 -11.42 -10.54 -11.18
C VAL A 135 -12.22 -11.83 -11.12
N MET A 136 -13.50 -11.70 -10.79
CA MET A 136 -14.42 -12.82 -10.59
C MET A 136 -15.69 -12.59 -11.40
N GLU A 137 -16.10 -13.60 -12.18
CA GLU A 137 -17.39 -13.62 -12.85
C GLU A 137 -18.26 -14.77 -12.35
N TYR A 138 -19.49 -14.43 -11.96
CA TYR A 138 -20.52 -15.38 -11.56
C TYR A 138 -21.89 -14.87 -12.00
N ARG A 139 -22.72 -15.73 -12.59
CA ARG A 139 -24.09 -15.38 -13.05
C ARG A 139 -24.16 -14.10 -13.91
N ARG A 140 -23.17 -13.88 -14.78
CA ARG A 140 -23.03 -12.69 -15.65
C ARG A 140 -22.81 -11.37 -14.91
N GLN A 141 -22.43 -11.43 -13.63
CA GLN A 141 -21.98 -10.28 -12.86
C GLN A 141 -20.47 -10.39 -12.68
N ARG A 142 -19.78 -9.26 -12.77
CA ARG A 142 -18.34 -9.18 -12.54
C ARG A 142 -18.05 -8.35 -11.29
N ALA A 143 -17.34 -8.96 -10.35
CA ALA A 143 -16.76 -8.28 -9.21
C ALA A 143 -15.23 -8.23 -9.37
N VAL A 144 -14.63 -7.09 -9.07
CA VAL A 144 -13.18 -6.88 -9.13
C VAL A 144 -12.73 -6.41 -7.76
N VAL A 145 -11.78 -7.12 -7.15
CA VAL A 145 -11.09 -6.68 -5.93
C VAL A 145 -9.72 -6.14 -6.33
N SER A 146 -9.49 -4.84 -6.12
CA SER A 146 -8.29 -4.19 -6.65
C SER A 146 -7.01 -4.64 -5.95
N GLY A 147 -7.09 -5.02 -4.67
CA GLY A 147 -5.95 -4.96 -3.77
C GLY A 147 -5.44 -3.52 -3.66
N ASP A 148 -4.18 -3.35 -3.32
CA ASP A 148 -3.50 -2.06 -3.49
C ASP A 148 -3.17 -1.83 -4.96
N TYR A 149 -3.26 -0.57 -5.40
CA TYR A 149 -3.01 -0.21 -6.78
C TYR A 149 -2.46 1.19 -6.92
N LYS A 150 -1.74 1.44 -8.03
CA LYS A 150 -1.44 2.80 -8.49
C LYS A 150 -1.54 2.88 -10.00
N ARG A 151 -1.90 4.06 -10.48
CA ARG A 151 -2.00 4.37 -11.93
C ARG A 151 -0.78 5.08 -12.49
N ALA A 152 0.06 5.64 -11.62
CA ALA A 152 1.29 6.29 -12.04
C ALA A 152 2.23 5.29 -12.72
N PRO A 153 2.92 5.66 -13.81
CA PRO A 153 3.93 4.81 -14.44
C PRO A 153 4.99 4.36 -13.43
N ASP A 154 5.35 3.09 -13.52
CA ASP A 154 6.39 2.47 -12.72
C ASP A 154 7.02 1.33 -13.53
N PRO A 155 8.31 1.41 -13.90
CA PRO A 155 8.97 0.39 -14.69
C PRO A 155 9.30 -0.89 -13.87
N THR A 156 8.97 -0.93 -12.58
CA THR A 156 9.25 -2.08 -11.70
C THR A 156 8.07 -3.04 -11.55
N CYS A 157 6.92 -2.74 -12.16
CA CYS A 157 5.73 -3.58 -12.17
C CYS A 157 4.94 -3.40 -13.48
N VAL A 158 3.98 -4.29 -13.73
CA VAL A 158 3.08 -4.15 -14.88
C VAL A 158 2.07 -3.03 -14.59
N PRO A 159 1.84 -2.07 -15.52
CA PRO A 159 0.92 -0.96 -15.31
C PRO A 159 -0.51 -1.40 -14.97
N PHE A 160 -1.20 -0.62 -14.14
CA PHE A 160 -2.61 -0.85 -13.80
C PHE A 160 -3.50 -0.94 -15.05
N GLU A 161 -4.36 -1.96 -15.09
CA GLU A 161 -5.34 -2.15 -16.15
C GLU A 161 -6.75 -1.84 -15.64
N VAL A 162 -7.50 -0.96 -16.31
CA VAL A 162 -8.91 -0.73 -15.94
C VAL A 162 -9.75 -1.95 -16.35
N VAL A 163 -10.40 -2.59 -15.37
CA VAL A 163 -11.34 -3.69 -15.62
C VAL A 163 -12.79 -3.19 -15.43
N PRO A 164 -13.60 -3.11 -16.51
CA PRO A 164 -15.02 -2.77 -16.38
C PRO A 164 -15.75 -3.82 -15.55
N CYS A 165 -16.56 -3.44 -14.58
CA CYS A 165 -17.23 -4.38 -13.66
C CYS A 165 -18.54 -3.83 -13.10
N ASP A 166 -19.32 -4.69 -12.44
CA ASP A 166 -20.57 -4.30 -11.77
C ASP A 166 -20.30 -3.84 -10.32
N LEU A 167 -19.39 -4.54 -9.63
CA LEU A 167 -18.88 -4.24 -8.30
C LEU A 167 -17.35 -4.06 -8.34
N PHE A 168 -16.87 -2.95 -7.81
CA PHE A 168 -15.44 -2.70 -7.59
C PHE A 168 -15.14 -2.59 -6.10
N VAL A 169 -14.17 -3.35 -5.59
CA VAL A 169 -13.63 -3.19 -4.23
C VAL A 169 -12.30 -2.46 -4.34
N THR A 170 -12.18 -1.28 -3.73
CA THR A 170 -11.01 -0.38 -3.81
C THR A 170 -10.37 -0.15 -2.44
N GLU A 171 -9.04 -0.02 -2.40
CA GLU A 171 -8.31 0.59 -1.29
C GLU A 171 -8.66 2.08 -1.12
N ALA A 172 -8.31 2.65 0.04
CA ALA A 172 -8.49 4.07 0.38
C ALA A 172 -7.32 4.65 1.20
N THR A 173 -6.09 4.16 0.97
CA THR A 173 -4.89 4.61 1.70
C THR A 173 -4.75 6.13 1.67
N PHE A 174 -5.04 6.73 0.51
CA PHE A 174 -5.07 8.18 0.28
C PHE A 174 -6.48 8.69 -0.02
N GLY A 175 -7.49 8.09 0.61
CA GLY A 175 -8.93 8.39 0.45
C GLY A 175 -9.40 9.74 1.00
N LEU A 176 -8.51 10.74 1.16
CA LEU A 176 -8.87 12.11 1.56
C LEU A 176 -8.42 13.12 0.49
N PRO A 177 -9.21 14.17 0.18
CA PRO A 177 -8.89 15.19 -0.84
C PRO A 177 -7.56 15.93 -0.70
N VAL A 178 -6.96 15.90 0.50
CA VAL A 178 -5.64 16.51 0.77
C VAL A 178 -4.50 15.70 0.15
N PHE A 179 -4.69 14.41 -0.12
CA PHE A 179 -3.67 13.56 -0.71
C PHE A 179 -3.74 13.58 -2.23
N ARG A 180 -3.35 14.72 -2.78
CA ARG A 180 -3.00 14.87 -4.20
C ARG A 180 -1.49 14.94 -4.28
N LEU A 181 -0.88 13.87 -4.77
CA LEU A 181 0.56 13.69 -4.66
C LEU A 181 1.27 14.38 -5.83
N PRO A 182 2.47 14.96 -5.60
CA PRO A 182 3.24 15.57 -6.68
C PRO A 182 3.77 14.50 -7.65
N ASP A 183 4.20 14.94 -8.82
CA ASP A 183 4.95 14.11 -9.76
C ASP A 183 6.21 13.54 -9.09
N PRO A 184 6.39 12.20 -9.06
CA PRO A 184 7.60 11.57 -8.51
C PRO A 184 8.90 12.09 -9.12
N ALA A 185 8.91 12.47 -10.40
CA ALA A 185 10.10 13.02 -11.06
C ALA A 185 10.54 14.35 -10.42
N HIS A 186 9.59 15.19 -9.98
CA HIS A 186 9.89 16.42 -9.26
C HIS A 186 10.54 16.13 -7.90
N GLU A 187 10.02 15.13 -7.17
CA GLU A 187 10.54 14.73 -5.87
C GLU A 187 11.95 14.13 -5.96
N ILE A 188 12.23 13.36 -7.01
CA ILE A 188 13.59 12.89 -7.32
C ILE A 188 14.51 14.04 -7.69
N ALA A 189 14.07 14.97 -8.55
CA ALA A 189 14.88 16.12 -8.93
C ALA A 189 15.31 16.96 -7.72
N LYS A 190 14.41 17.14 -6.74
CA LYS A 190 14.68 17.77 -5.45
C LYS A 190 15.74 17.00 -4.65
N LEU A 191 15.59 15.67 -4.51
CA LEU A 191 16.59 14.84 -3.83
C LEU A 191 17.97 14.95 -4.48
N LEU A 192 18.04 14.81 -5.81
CA LEU A 192 19.30 14.89 -6.55
C LEU A 192 19.91 16.29 -6.50
N HIS A 193 19.10 17.34 -6.43
CA HIS A 193 19.59 18.70 -6.21
C HIS A 193 20.27 18.82 -4.84
N ASP A 194 19.66 18.29 -3.78
CA ASP A 194 20.22 18.34 -2.43
C ASP A 194 21.53 17.54 -2.32
N VAL A 195 21.60 16.36 -2.96
CA VAL A 195 22.84 15.56 -3.10
C VAL A 195 23.97 16.37 -3.74
N ARG A 196 23.67 17.16 -4.79
CA ARG A 196 24.68 18.02 -5.44
C ARG A 196 25.11 19.21 -4.58
N LEU A 197 24.23 19.75 -3.74
CA LEU A 197 24.55 20.85 -2.83
C LEU A 197 25.44 20.41 -1.67
N PHE A 198 25.30 19.16 -1.22
CA PHE A 198 26.01 18.62 -0.07
C PHE A 198 26.83 17.36 -0.43
N PRO A 199 27.85 17.47 -1.31
CA PRO A 199 28.60 16.32 -1.82
C PRO A 199 29.42 15.58 -0.74
N GLU A 200 29.57 16.17 0.45
CA GLU A 200 30.26 15.58 1.59
C GLU A 200 29.34 14.79 2.54
N ARG A 201 28.02 14.99 2.41
CA ARG A 201 26.98 14.36 3.23
C ARG A 201 26.43 13.11 2.54
N THR A 202 25.86 12.21 3.32
CA THR A 202 25.24 10.99 2.80
C THR A 202 23.73 11.11 2.92
N HIS A 203 23.00 10.95 1.82
CA HIS A 203 21.54 11.01 1.87
C HIS A 203 21.00 9.62 2.16
N VAL A 204 20.45 9.43 3.37
CA VAL A 204 19.81 8.17 3.74
C VAL A 204 18.31 8.28 3.54
N VAL A 205 17.76 7.49 2.61
CA VAL A 205 16.35 7.53 2.23
C VAL A 205 15.63 6.32 2.80
N GLY A 206 14.67 6.59 3.69
CA GLY A 206 13.79 5.59 4.26
C GLY A 206 12.79 5.07 3.24
N CYS A 207 12.76 3.75 3.02
CA CYS A 207 11.81 3.10 2.11
C CYS A 207 11.49 1.66 2.53
N TYR A 208 10.29 1.19 2.17
CA TYR A 208 9.89 -0.20 2.36
C TYR A 208 10.68 -1.15 1.44
N ALA A 209 10.89 -2.38 1.90
CA ALA A 209 11.68 -3.37 1.19
C ALA A 209 11.03 -3.87 -0.10
N LEU A 210 9.69 -4.00 -0.11
CA LEU A 210 8.89 -4.38 -1.27
C LEU A 210 8.27 -3.13 -1.89
N GLY A 211 8.34 -3.01 -3.22
CA GLY A 211 7.77 -1.90 -3.99
C GLY A 211 8.60 -0.63 -3.90
N LYS A 212 8.56 0.05 -2.75
CA LYS A 212 9.08 1.42 -2.61
C LYS A 212 10.57 1.53 -2.92
N CYS A 213 11.38 0.60 -2.40
CA CYS A 213 12.82 0.57 -2.67
C CYS A 213 13.12 0.46 -4.16
N GLN A 214 12.49 -0.50 -4.84
CA GLN A 214 12.73 -0.77 -6.27
C GLN A 214 12.26 0.40 -7.13
N ARG A 215 11.09 0.96 -6.83
CA ARG A 215 10.59 2.13 -7.54
C ARG A 215 11.49 3.35 -7.35
N LEU A 216 11.97 3.61 -6.14
CA LEU A 216 12.94 4.70 -5.91
C LEU A 216 14.22 4.51 -6.71
N ILE A 217 14.76 3.29 -6.76
CA ILE A 217 15.92 2.98 -7.58
C ILE A 217 15.63 3.33 -9.05
N ALA A 218 14.51 2.86 -9.60
CA ALA A 218 14.14 3.13 -10.98
C ALA A 218 13.99 4.64 -11.26
N LEU A 219 13.25 5.35 -10.41
CA LEU A 219 13.05 6.80 -10.54
C LEU A 219 14.37 7.58 -10.41
N LEU A 220 15.29 7.14 -9.54
CA LEU A 220 16.64 7.72 -9.44
C LEU A 220 17.44 7.50 -10.74
N ARG A 221 17.35 6.32 -11.36
CA ARG A 221 18.01 6.05 -12.64
C ARG A 221 17.42 6.90 -13.77
N GLU A 222 16.09 7.01 -13.84
CA GLU A 222 15.39 7.89 -14.80
C GLU A 222 15.75 9.36 -14.58
N GLY A 223 15.93 9.77 -13.32
CA GLY A 223 16.43 11.09 -12.93
C GLY A 223 17.91 11.35 -13.22
N GLY A 224 18.63 10.38 -13.82
CA GLY A 224 20.02 10.51 -14.24
C GLY A 224 21.06 10.17 -13.17
N TYR A 225 20.67 9.58 -12.04
CA TYR A 225 21.61 9.10 -11.03
C TYR A 225 22.07 7.68 -11.38
N HIS A 226 23.28 7.56 -11.95
CA HIS A 226 23.85 6.27 -12.39
C HIS A 226 25.00 5.77 -11.52
N ASP A 227 25.41 6.54 -10.50
CA ASP A 227 26.37 6.07 -9.51
C ASP A 227 25.81 4.89 -8.72
N PRO A 228 26.68 4.04 -8.14
CA PRO A 228 26.25 2.90 -7.33
C PRO A 228 25.32 3.34 -6.19
N LEU A 229 24.17 2.68 -6.06
CA LEU A 229 23.27 2.90 -4.93
C LEU A 229 23.64 1.97 -3.78
N TRP A 230 23.64 2.51 -2.56
CA TRP A 230 23.98 1.74 -1.38
C TRP A 230 22.72 1.27 -0.68
N LEU A 231 22.56 -0.03 -0.47
CA LEU A 231 21.37 -0.61 0.15
C LEU A 231 21.72 -1.20 1.52
N HIS A 232 20.89 -0.88 2.51
CA HIS A 232 20.88 -1.64 3.76
C HIS A 232 20.62 -3.13 3.43
N GLY A 233 21.29 -4.04 4.15
CA GLY A 233 21.22 -5.48 3.88
C GLY A 233 19.80 -6.06 3.86
N ALA A 234 18.87 -5.48 4.61
CA ALA A 234 17.46 -5.88 4.63
C ALA A 234 16.70 -5.62 3.31
N LEU A 235 17.18 -4.71 2.45
CA LEU A 235 16.54 -4.39 1.16
C LEU A 235 17.04 -5.27 0.02
N LEU A 236 18.25 -5.82 0.16
CA LEU A 236 18.93 -6.57 -0.92
C LEU A 236 18.14 -7.81 -1.39
N PRO A 237 17.58 -8.68 -0.52
CA PRO A 237 16.90 -9.89 -0.97
C PRO A 237 15.73 -9.60 -1.91
N MET A 238 14.95 -8.55 -1.63
CA MET A 238 13.81 -8.18 -2.47
C MET A 238 14.26 -7.57 -3.81
N CYS A 239 15.33 -6.78 -3.81
CA CYS A 239 15.90 -6.26 -5.05
C CYS A 239 16.42 -7.39 -5.95
N ASN A 240 17.14 -8.36 -5.37
CA ASN A 240 17.61 -9.54 -6.11
C ASN A 240 16.44 -10.35 -6.70
N LEU A 241 15.32 -10.45 -5.98
CA LEU A 241 14.12 -11.10 -6.50
C LEU A 241 13.58 -10.36 -7.72
N TYR A 242 13.48 -9.04 -7.68
CA TYR A 242 13.06 -8.22 -8.84
C TYR A 242 14.00 -8.43 -10.04
N GLU A 243 15.32 -8.46 -9.82
CA GLU A 243 16.29 -8.74 -10.89
C GLU A 243 16.12 -10.16 -11.47
N SER A 244 15.76 -11.16 -10.64
CA SER A 244 15.47 -12.51 -11.12
C SER A 244 14.23 -12.60 -12.02
N PHE A 245 13.31 -11.63 -11.91
CA PHE A 245 12.16 -11.44 -12.80
C PHE A 245 12.47 -10.48 -13.98
N GLY A 246 13.73 -10.08 -14.16
CA GLY A 246 14.18 -9.27 -15.29
C GLY A 246 14.05 -7.76 -15.10
N ILE A 247 13.71 -7.28 -13.90
CA ILE A 247 13.69 -5.84 -13.61
C ILE A 247 15.11 -5.35 -13.33
N SER A 248 15.68 -4.56 -14.25
CA SER A 248 17.03 -4.03 -14.12
C SER A 248 17.08 -2.87 -13.11
N LEU A 249 17.76 -3.07 -11.98
CA LEU A 249 17.95 -2.06 -10.94
C LEU A 249 19.32 -1.35 -11.00
N GLY A 250 20.21 -1.80 -11.89
CA GLY A 250 21.55 -1.26 -12.07
C GLY A 250 22.50 -1.64 -10.91
N GLU A 251 23.60 -0.90 -10.74
CA GLU A 251 24.59 -1.26 -9.73
C GLU A 251 24.11 -0.96 -8.29
N LEU A 252 23.90 -2.01 -7.50
CA LEU A 252 23.52 -1.96 -6.09
C LEU A 252 24.67 -2.51 -5.22
N ARG A 253 25.07 -1.76 -4.19
CA ARG A 253 26.13 -2.13 -3.26
C ARG A 253 25.59 -2.29 -1.84
N SER A 254 26.16 -3.21 -1.07
CA SER A 254 25.78 -3.38 0.33
C SER A 254 26.30 -2.21 1.17
N ALA A 255 25.39 -1.36 1.65
CA ALA A 255 25.72 -0.37 2.65
C ALA A 255 26.27 -1.06 3.89
N THR A 256 25.62 -2.14 4.38
CA THR A 256 25.99 -2.83 5.63
C THR A 256 27.45 -3.32 5.61
N ALA A 257 27.97 -3.75 4.47
CA ALA A 257 29.35 -4.20 4.31
C ALA A 257 30.34 -3.09 3.90
N ALA A 258 29.87 -1.88 3.60
CA ALA A 258 30.70 -0.77 3.15
C ALA A 258 31.71 -0.33 4.22
N LYS A 259 32.93 0.04 3.78
CA LYS A 259 33.92 0.65 4.67
C LYS A 259 33.55 2.10 4.98
N LYS A 260 34.07 2.61 6.09
CA LYS A 260 33.83 4.00 6.52
C LYS A 260 34.30 4.97 5.42
N GLY A 261 33.39 5.83 4.97
CA GLY A 261 33.66 6.87 3.97
C GLY A 261 33.34 6.49 2.53
N GLU A 262 33.08 5.22 2.20
CA GLU A 262 32.72 4.80 0.84
C GLU A 262 31.36 5.34 0.37
N MET A 263 30.48 5.69 1.30
CA MET A 263 29.13 6.20 1.03
C MET A 263 29.06 7.74 1.03
N ARG A 264 30.20 8.44 1.21
CA ARG A 264 30.25 9.90 1.24
C ARG A 264 29.75 10.48 -0.08
N GLY A 265 28.82 11.44 -0.02
CA GLY A 265 28.19 12.05 -1.20
C GLY A 265 27.20 11.15 -1.93
N GLY A 266 26.98 9.93 -1.43
CA GLY A 266 26.12 8.93 -2.07
C GLY A 266 24.71 8.90 -1.49
N ILE A 267 23.84 8.19 -2.19
CA ILE A 267 22.49 7.87 -1.73
C ILE A 267 22.49 6.45 -1.12
N VAL A 268 21.99 6.35 0.10
CA VAL A 268 21.80 5.10 0.84
C VAL A 268 20.30 4.84 1.02
N LEU A 269 19.81 3.69 0.57
CA LEU A 269 18.44 3.25 0.84
C LEU A 269 18.42 2.33 2.06
N ALA A 270 17.48 2.57 2.98
CA ALA A 270 17.34 1.77 4.19
C ALA A 270 15.86 1.65 4.62
N PRO A 271 15.48 0.57 5.34
CA PRO A 271 14.20 0.56 6.05
C PRO A 271 14.11 1.75 7.01
N PRO A 272 12.93 2.37 7.19
CA PRO A 272 12.76 3.49 8.12
C PRO A 272 13.28 3.19 9.54
N SER A 273 13.06 1.96 10.03
CA SER A 273 13.55 1.49 11.34
C SER A 273 15.08 1.55 11.48
N ALA A 274 15.81 1.21 10.41
CA ALA A 274 17.27 1.21 10.40
C ALA A 274 17.87 2.63 10.44
N ILE A 275 17.12 3.64 9.98
CA ILE A 275 17.55 5.04 10.02
C ILE A 275 17.57 5.57 11.46
N ALA A 276 16.64 5.09 12.30
CA ALA A 276 16.57 5.48 13.70
C ALA A 276 17.62 4.78 14.60
N ASP A 277 18.20 3.67 14.13
CA ASP A 277 19.12 2.84 14.93
C ASP A 277 20.59 3.29 14.84
N ARG A 278 21.46 2.71 15.69
CA ARG A 278 22.91 2.96 15.76
C ARG A 278 23.61 2.75 14.42
N TRP A 279 23.08 1.91 13.54
CA TRP A 279 23.61 1.70 12.20
C TRP A 279 23.74 3.01 11.42
N ALA A 280 22.76 3.91 11.50
CA ALA A 280 22.78 5.17 10.76
C ALA A 280 23.93 6.10 11.21
N ARG A 281 24.42 5.97 12.45
CA ARG A 281 25.52 6.80 13.00
C ARG A 281 26.87 6.59 12.31
N ARG A 282 27.02 5.52 11.53
CA ARG A 282 28.25 5.26 10.76
C ARG A 282 28.28 5.99 9.42
N LEU A 283 27.13 6.53 8.98
CA LEU A 283 27.02 7.29 7.75
C LEU A 283 27.73 8.65 7.91
N PRO A 284 28.51 9.10 6.92
CA PRO A 284 29.09 10.45 6.93
C PRO A 284 28.01 11.54 6.93
N ASP A 285 27.86 12.23 8.07
CA ASP A 285 26.96 13.38 8.27
C ASP A 285 25.60 13.23 7.56
N PRO A 286 24.78 12.24 7.97
CA PRO A 286 23.64 11.81 7.18
C PRO A 286 22.59 12.91 7.06
N VAL A 287 22.02 13.08 5.85
CA VAL A 287 20.77 13.79 5.61
C VAL A 287 19.64 12.78 5.70
N VAL A 288 18.79 12.91 6.71
CA VAL A 288 17.67 11.98 6.91
C VAL A 288 16.53 12.31 5.94
N CYS A 289 16.27 11.40 5.01
CA CYS A 289 15.18 11.47 4.04
C CYS A 289 14.17 10.34 4.29
N LEU A 290 12.91 10.53 3.89
CA LEU A 290 11.88 9.47 3.97
C LEU A 290 10.97 9.54 2.73
N ALA A 291 10.78 8.40 2.07
CA ALA A 291 9.98 8.28 0.85
C ALA A 291 8.58 7.71 1.15
N SER A 292 7.58 8.57 1.26
CA SER A 292 6.20 8.17 1.54
C SER A 292 5.19 9.23 1.10
N GLY A 293 4.00 8.82 0.64
CA GLY A 293 2.90 9.75 0.37
C GLY A 293 2.50 10.55 1.62
N TRP A 294 2.66 9.96 2.81
CA TRP A 294 2.42 10.62 4.10
C TRP A 294 3.37 11.80 4.38
N MET A 295 4.50 11.90 3.66
CA MET A 295 5.40 13.04 3.77
C MET A 295 4.82 14.34 3.21
N HIS A 296 3.66 14.26 2.55
CA HIS A 296 2.85 15.44 2.23
C HIS A 296 2.44 16.22 3.49
N VAL A 297 2.28 15.54 4.64
CA VAL A 297 1.88 16.16 5.91
C VAL A 297 3.12 16.65 6.67
N ARG A 298 3.36 17.97 6.66
CA ARG A 298 4.52 18.61 7.29
C ARG A 298 4.76 18.22 8.75
N GLN A 299 3.69 18.08 9.54
CA GLN A 299 3.79 17.69 10.95
C GLN A 299 4.40 16.29 11.12
N ARG A 300 4.09 15.35 10.22
CA ARG A 300 4.63 13.98 10.25
C ARG A 300 6.12 13.98 9.95
N ALA A 301 6.57 14.74 8.95
CA ALA A 301 7.99 14.89 8.65
C ALA A 301 8.79 15.45 9.85
N LYS A 302 8.27 16.52 10.48
CA LYS A 302 8.90 17.11 11.66
C LYS A 302 8.96 16.15 12.84
N ALA A 303 7.87 15.44 13.13
CA ALA A 303 7.81 14.47 14.23
C ALA A 303 8.83 13.33 14.08
N ARG A 304 9.23 13.01 12.84
CA ARG A 304 10.18 11.94 12.52
C ARG A 304 11.61 12.42 12.28
N GLY A 305 11.90 13.70 12.50
CA GLY A 305 13.23 14.26 12.26
C GLY A 305 13.69 14.14 10.81
N VAL A 306 12.75 14.07 9.86
CA VAL A 306 13.06 14.00 8.44
C VAL A 306 13.48 15.40 7.97
N GLU A 307 14.74 15.53 7.55
CA GLU A 307 15.30 16.76 7.00
C GLU A 307 14.78 17.01 5.58
N LEU A 308 14.73 15.96 4.75
CA LEU A 308 14.28 16.04 3.36
C LEU A 308 13.15 15.04 3.07
N PRO A 309 11.88 15.47 3.14
CA PRO A 309 10.75 14.60 2.81
C PRO A 309 10.65 14.37 1.30
N VAL A 310 10.47 13.10 0.90
CA VAL A 310 10.31 12.67 -0.49
C VAL A 310 8.90 12.11 -0.66
N VAL A 311 8.00 12.88 -1.28
CA VAL A 311 6.56 12.59 -1.36
C VAL A 311 6.27 11.68 -2.54
N ILE A 312 6.65 10.40 -2.42
CA ILE A 312 6.41 9.35 -3.41
C ILE A 312 5.58 8.24 -2.74
N SER A 313 4.50 7.80 -3.39
CA SER A 313 3.62 6.74 -2.89
C SER A 313 3.37 5.66 -3.92
N ASP A 314 3.27 4.41 -3.47
CA ASP A 314 2.95 3.25 -4.31
C ASP A 314 1.46 2.96 -4.44
N HIS A 315 0.61 3.84 -3.90
CA HIS A 315 -0.84 3.74 -3.96
C HIS A 315 -1.45 4.87 -4.78
N ALA A 316 -2.68 4.67 -5.23
CA ALA A 316 -3.50 5.68 -5.88
C ALA A 316 -3.75 6.84 -4.92
N ASP A 317 -3.52 8.06 -5.40
CA ASP A 317 -3.87 9.26 -4.67
C ASP A 317 -5.35 9.61 -4.88
N TRP A 318 -5.82 10.69 -4.24
CA TRP A 318 -7.23 11.05 -4.27
C TRP A 318 -7.82 11.16 -5.68
N ASP A 319 -7.12 11.82 -6.60
CA ASP A 319 -7.62 12.02 -7.96
C ASP A 319 -7.58 10.69 -8.74
N ALA A 320 -6.54 9.87 -8.58
CA ALA A 320 -6.45 8.54 -9.20
C ALA A 320 -7.52 7.57 -8.68
N LEU A 321 -7.86 7.60 -7.39
CA LEU A 321 -8.94 6.79 -6.80
C LEU A 321 -10.29 7.13 -7.47
N LEU A 322 -10.63 8.41 -7.57
CA LEU A 322 -11.87 8.87 -8.21
C LEU A 322 -11.90 8.52 -9.71
N GLU A 323 -10.79 8.74 -10.41
CA GLU A 323 -10.67 8.40 -11.83
C GLU A 323 -10.87 6.89 -12.06
N THR A 324 -10.31 6.06 -11.20
CA THR A 324 -10.45 4.59 -11.28
C THR A 324 -11.89 4.17 -11.04
N CYS A 325 -12.50 4.67 -9.97
CA CYS A 325 -13.90 4.40 -9.65
C CYS A 325 -14.84 4.78 -10.79
N GLN A 326 -14.56 5.87 -11.51
CA GLN A 326 -15.34 6.26 -12.68
C GLN A 326 -15.07 5.34 -13.89
N ALA A 327 -13.80 5.01 -14.15
CA ALA A 327 -13.38 4.27 -15.34
C ALA A 327 -13.83 2.80 -15.35
N THR A 328 -14.03 2.19 -14.18
CA THR A 328 -14.57 0.82 -14.08
C THR A 328 -16.02 0.73 -14.52
N GLY A 329 -16.77 1.84 -14.53
CA GLY A 329 -18.20 1.83 -14.83
C GLY A 329 -19.07 1.11 -13.79
N ALA A 330 -18.49 0.75 -12.64
CA ALA A 330 -19.19 0.04 -11.57
C ALA A 330 -20.30 0.90 -10.97
N LYS A 331 -21.45 0.28 -10.69
CA LYS A 331 -22.58 0.96 -10.03
C LYS A 331 -22.44 0.93 -8.51
N GLU A 332 -21.72 -0.06 -8.00
CA GLU A 332 -21.44 -0.23 -6.59
C GLU A 332 -19.94 -0.35 -6.35
N ILE A 333 -19.45 0.37 -5.34
CA ILE A 333 -18.05 0.37 -4.94
C ILE A 333 -17.95 0.13 -3.44
N TRP A 334 -17.17 -0.88 -3.07
CA TRP A 334 -16.84 -1.17 -1.68
C TRP A 334 -15.47 -0.61 -1.35
N VAL A 335 -15.38 0.17 -0.29
CA VAL A 335 -14.17 0.90 0.10
C VAL A 335 -13.56 0.26 1.33
N THR A 336 -12.28 -0.08 1.27
CA THR A 336 -11.52 -0.69 2.37
C THR A 336 -10.14 -0.03 2.52
N HIS A 337 -9.35 -0.43 3.52
CA HIS A 337 -7.96 -0.01 3.73
C HIS A 337 -7.79 1.53 3.78
N GLY A 338 -8.27 2.15 4.87
CA GLY A 338 -8.17 3.59 5.12
C GLY A 338 -9.49 4.28 5.43
N ARG A 339 -9.47 5.62 5.48
CA ARG A 339 -10.65 6.44 5.82
C ARG A 339 -11.66 6.49 4.68
N GLU A 340 -12.76 5.78 4.83
CA GLU A 340 -13.74 5.53 3.77
C GLU A 340 -14.73 6.68 3.55
N ASP A 341 -15.04 7.48 4.58
CA ASP A 341 -16.18 8.41 4.58
C ASP A 341 -16.10 9.46 3.46
N ALA A 342 -14.91 10.04 3.24
CA ALA A 342 -14.73 11.09 2.24
C ALA A 342 -14.86 10.54 0.82
N LEU A 343 -14.28 9.36 0.55
CA LEU A 343 -14.38 8.69 -0.74
C LEU A 343 -15.82 8.26 -1.02
N ILE A 344 -16.51 7.65 -0.05
CA ILE A 344 -17.94 7.28 -0.17
C ILE A 344 -18.79 8.51 -0.48
N TYR A 345 -18.54 9.64 0.20
CA TYR A 345 -19.25 10.88 -0.08
C TYR A 345 -19.02 11.38 -1.52
N ALA A 346 -17.78 11.34 -2.01
CA ALA A 346 -17.43 11.75 -3.37
C ALA A 346 -18.08 10.83 -4.43
N LEU A 347 -18.07 9.52 -4.21
CA LEU A 347 -18.77 8.54 -5.05
C LEU A 347 -20.27 8.85 -5.17
N GLY A 348 -20.91 9.20 -4.06
CA GLY A 348 -22.32 9.61 -4.07
C GLY A 348 -22.59 10.85 -4.94
N LYS A 349 -21.65 11.81 -5.01
CA LYS A 349 -21.74 12.97 -5.92
C LYS A 349 -21.62 12.55 -7.39
N MET A 350 -20.87 11.48 -7.67
CA MET A 350 -20.72 10.89 -9.00
C MET A 350 -21.86 9.92 -9.37
N GLN A 351 -22.90 9.80 -8.54
CA GLN A 351 -24.01 8.86 -8.71
C GLN A 351 -23.57 7.38 -8.67
N ILE A 352 -22.50 7.08 -7.93
CA ILE A 352 -22.01 5.72 -7.67
C ILE A 352 -22.34 5.35 -6.22
N ARG A 353 -22.86 4.14 -5.99
CA ARG A 353 -23.17 3.65 -4.63
C ARG A 353 -21.87 3.24 -3.93
N GLY A 354 -21.39 4.06 -2.99
CA GLY A 354 -20.26 3.71 -2.12
C GLY A 354 -20.72 2.99 -0.84
N ARG A 355 -19.98 1.96 -0.43
CA ARG A 355 -20.20 1.23 0.83
C ARG A 355 -18.87 0.97 1.54
N ALA A 356 -18.83 1.09 2.87
CA ALA A 356 -17.67 0.68 3.66
C ALA A 356 -17.55 -0.85 3.70
N LEU A 357 -16.35 -1.38 3.49
CA LEU A 357 -15.98 -2.77 3.74
C LEU A 357 -15.00 -2.83 4.90
N ARG A 358 -15.56 -2.92 6.12
CA ARG A 358 -14.82 -2.94 7.37
C ARG A 358 -14.34 -4.35 7.68
N LEU A 359 -13.16 -4.68 7.18
CA LEU A 359 -12.46 -5.92 7.50
C LEU A 359 -12.01 -5.88 8.98
N LEU A 360 -12.40 -6.88 9.78
CA LEU A 360 -12.03 -6.98 11.19
C LEU A 360 -10.50 -7.16 11.31
N GLY A 361 -9.80 -6.14 11.81
CA GLY A 361 -8.32 -6.14 11.98
C GLY A 361 -7.61 -4.95 11.32
N TYR A 362 -8.21 -4.31 10.31
CA TYR A 362 -7.61 -3.16 9.65
C TYR A 362 -7.74 -1.83 10.44
N GLU A 363 -8.70 -1.73 11.37
CA GLU A 363 -8.84 -0.56 12.26
C GLU A 363 -7.62 -0.38 13.19
N GLU A 364 -6.94 -1.49 13.57
CA GLU A 364 -5.69 -1.46 14.33
C GLU A 364 -4.48 -1.23 13.42
N GLU A 365 -4.58 -1.54 12.12
CA GLU A 365 -3.50 -1.38 11.15
C GLU A 365 -3.43 0.00 10.50
N ASP A 366 -4.50 0.80 10.42
CA ASP A 366 -4.35 2.24 10.15
C ASP A 366 -3.51 2.91 11.26
N GLU A 367 -3.65 2.42 12.50
CA GLU A 367 -2.80 2.79 13.64
C GLU A 367 -1.42 2.07 13.62
N GLN A 368 -1.24 0.93 12.94
CA GLN A 368 0.06 0.25 12.76
C GLN A 368 0.83 0.69 11.50
N ALA A 369 0.23 1.08 10.38
CA ALA A 369 0.88 1.90 9.38
C ALA A 369 1.31 3.26 9.98
N GLU A 370 0.64 3.68 11.05
CA GLU A 370 1.08 4.76 11.93
C GLU A 370 2.22 4.34 12.91
N GLN A 371 2.31 3.07 13.36
CA GLN A 371 3.30 2.55 14.34
C GLN A 371 4.48 1.67 13.81
N GLU A 372 4.35 0.84 12.79
CA GLU A 372 5.45 0.12 12.09
C GLU A 372 6.41 1.07 11.38
N VAL A 373 6.00 2.32 11.15
CA VAL A 373 6.89 3.39 10.72
C VAL A 373 7.47 4.18 11.92
N SER A 374 7.27 3.66 13.14
CA SER A 374 7.83 4.15 14.41
C SER A 374 8.70 3.13 15.16
N ALA A 375 8.79 1.87 14.67
CA ALA A 375 9.61 0.81 15.24
C ALA A 375 10.76 0.41 14.31
#